data_AF-E5LBM3-F1
#
_entry.id   AF-E5LBM3-F1
#
_cell.length_a   1.000
_cell.length_b   1.000
_cell.length_c   1.000
_cell.angle_alpha   90.00
_cell.angle_beta   90.00
_cell.angle_gamma   90.00
#
_symmetry.space_group_name_H-M   'P 1'
#
loop_
_entity.id
_entity.type
_entity.pdbx_description
1 polymer ?
#
loop_
_entity_poly.entity_id
_entity_poly.type
_entity_poly.pdbx_seq_one_letter_code
_entity_poly.pdbx_strand_id
1 'polypeptide(L)'
;ALDTVEDDTSIPTDVKVPILKAFHRHIYDCEWHFSCGTKEYKVLMDQFHHVSTAFLELEKSYQEAIEEITKRMGAGMAKFICKEVETIDDYDEYCHYVAGLVGLGLSKLFHASGSEDLASDHLSNSMGLFLQKTNIIRDYLEDINEIP
;
A
#
# COMPACT_ATOMS: atom_id res chain seq x y z
N ALA A 1 0.05 -7.50 0.02
CA ALA A 1 1.32 -7.70 -0.71
C ALA A 1 2.34 -6.65 -0.29
N LEU A 2 2.20 -5.38 -0.68
CA LEU A 2 3.07 -4.31 -0.17
C LEU A 2 2.99 -4.20 1.36
N ASP A 3 1.77 -4.13 1.89
CA ASP A 3 1.43 -4.16 3.32
C ASP A 3 2.07 -5.35 4.05
N THR A 4 1.93 -6.55 3.49
CA THR A 4 2.56 -7.79 4.00
C THR A 4 4.08 -7.71 4.15
N VAL A 5 4.77 -6.94 3.31
CA VAL A 5 6.21 -6.68 3.46
C VAL A 5 6.47 -5.66 4.57
N GLU A 6 5.59 -4.66 4.68
CA GLU A 6 5.62 -3.59 5.69
C GLU A 6 5.41 -4.14 7.11
N ASP A 7 4.36 -4.93 7.32
CA ASP A 7 3.92 -5.39 8.64
C ASP A 7 4.77 -6.53 9.22
N ASP A 8 5.49 -7.29 8.37
CA ASP A 8 6.24 -8.47 8.83
C ASP A 8 7.45 -8.07 9.69
N THR A 9 7.26 -8.10 11.00
CA THR A 9 8.24 -7.77 12.05
C THR A 9 9.49 -8.65 12.05
N SER A 10 9.43 -9.83 11.41
CA SER A 10 10.56 -10.74 11.32
C SER A 10 11.59 -10.31 10.27
N ILE A 11 11.21 -9.42 9.35
CA ILE A 11 12.09 -8.92 8.28
C ILE A 11 12.89 -7.71 8.76
N PRO A 12 14.23 -7.75 8.70
CA PRO A 12 15.06 -6.60 9.01
C PRO A 12 14.73 -5.36 8.17
N THR A 13 14.76 -4.18 8.80
CA THR A 13 14.45 -2.89 8.16
C THR A 13 15.30 -2.59 6.92
N ASP A 14 16.58 -2.98 6.93
CA ASP A 14 17.52 -2.79 5.82
C ASP A 14 17.20 -3.65 4.59
N VAL A 15 16.47 -4.76 4.79
CA VAL A 15 15.92 -5.60 3.71
C VAL A 15 14.57 -5.05 3.25
N LYS A 16 13.70 -4.66 4.20
CA LYS A 16 12.33 -4.21 3.95
C LYS A 16 12.26 -2.91 3.16
N VAL A 17 13.04 -1.90 3.56
CA VAL A 17 12.99 -0.54 2.99
C VAL A 17 13.30 -0.51 1.48
N PRO A 18 14.35 -1.18 0.97
CA PRO A 18 14.60 -1.26 -0.47
C PRO A 18 13.45 -1.93 -1.24
N ILE A 19 12.87 -3.01 -0.70
CA ILE A 19 11.78 -3.74 -1.33
C ILE A 19 10.54 -2.85 -1.45
N LEU A 20 10.13 -2.19 -0.37
CA LEU A 20 8.96 -1.29 -0.39
C LEU A 20 9.13 -0.17 -1.44
N LYS A 21 10.30 0.45 -1.51
CA LYS A 21 10.58 1.51 -2.50
C LYS A 21 10.60 1.00 -3.94
N ALA A 22 11.02 -0.25 -4.16
CA ALA A 22 11.12 -0.87 -5.47
C ALA A 22 9.88 -1.68 -5.88
N PHE A 23 8.91 -1.88 -4.98
CA PHE A 23 7.77 -2.79 -5.18
C PHE A 23 6.95 -2.50 -6.44
N HIS A 24 6.76 -1.22 -6.77
CA HIS A 24 6.10 -0.78 -8.02
C HIS A 24 6.79 -1.28 -9.30
N ARG A 25 8.06 -1.69 -9.25
CA ARG A 25 8.79 -2.30 -10.37
C ARG A 25 8.66 -3.81 -10.37
N HIS A 26 8.61 -4.40 -9.18
CA HIS A 26 8.46 -5.84 -9.00
C HIS A 26 7.12 -6.38 -9.50
N ILE A 27 6.07 -5.56 -9.51
CA ILE A 27 4.77 -5.93 -10.09
C ILE A 27 4.83 -6.24 -11.61
N TYR A 28 5.84 -5.74 -12.32
CA TYR A 28 6.06 -6.05 -13.74
C TYR A 28 6.88 -7.33 -13.97
N ASP A 29 7.49 -7.88 -12.92
CA ASP A 29 8.35 -9.05 -12.98
C ASP A 29 7.58 -10.29 -12.51
N CYS A 30 7.19 -11.15 -13.45
CA CYS A 30 6.48 -12.40 -13.13
C CYS A 30 7.35 -13.43 -12.38
N GLU A 31 8.67 -13.29 -12.43
CA GLU A 31 9.59 -14.18 -11.72
C GLU A 31 9.97 -13.63 -10.34
N TRP A 32 9.53 -12.41 -10.01
CA TRP A 32 9.81 -11.83 -8.71
C TRP A 32 9.11 -12.62 -7.61
N HIS A 33 9.89 -13.00 -6.60
CA HIS A 33 9.42 -13.77 -5.47
C HIS A 33 10.08 -13.29 -4.18
N PHE A 34 9.27 -13.03 -3.17
CA PHE A 34 9.72 -12.68 -1.83
C PHE A 34 8.75 -13.27 -0.80
N SER A 35 9.14 -14.39 -0.20
CA SER A 35 8.30 -15.11 0.76
C SER A 35 8.30 -14.40 2.12
N CYS A 36 7.17 -13.83 2.52
CA CYS A 36 6.96 -13.19 3.82
C CYS A 36 5.49 -13.27 4.27
N GLY A 37 5.21 -12.86 5.51
CA GLY A 37 3.89 -12.88 6.12
C GLY A 37 3.47 -14.26 6.64
N THR A 38 2.24 -14.33 7.17
CA THR A 38 1.66 -15.54 7.76
C THR A 38 0.34 -15.92 7.08
N LYS A 39 -0.07 -17.19 7.24
CA LYS A 39 -1.35 -17.73 6.75
C LYS A 39 -1.64 -17.37 5.28
N GLU A 40 -2.77 -16.73 4.99
CA GLU A 40 -3.21 -16.36 3.64
C GLU A 40 -2.30 -15.33 2.99
N TYR A 41 -1.69 -14.42 3.77
CA TYR A 41 -0.76 -13.42 3.26
C TYR A 41 0.54 -14.06 2.76
N LYS A 42 1.00 -15.13 3.42
CA LYS A 42 2.13 -15.92 2.93
C LYS A 42 1.84 -16.54 1.57
N VAL A 43 0.64 -17.10 1.39
CA VAL A 43 0.22 -17.67 0.10
C VAL A 43 0.20 -16.59 -0.99
N LEU A 44 -0.31 -15.39 -0.68
CA LEU A 44 -0.29 -14.26 -1.61
C LEU A 44 1.14 -13.91 -2.06
N MET A 45 2.08 -13.82 -1.11
CA MET A 45 3.47 -13.49 -1.42
C MET A 45 4.19 -14.62 -2.17
N ASP A 46 3.91 -15.88 -1.81
CA ASP A 46 4.48 -17.05 -2.47
C ASP A 46 3.94 -17.22 -3.91
N GLN A 47 2.72 -16.78 -4.17
CA GLN A 47 2.04 -16.89 -5.47
C GLN A 47 1.85 -15.52 -6.15
N PHE A 48 2.68 -14.53 -5.81
CA PHE A 48 2.51 -13.16 -6.29
C PHE A 48 2.60 -13.03 -7.82
N HIS A 49 3.29 -13.96 -8.49
CA HIS A 49 3.35 -14.03 -9.95
C HIS A 49 1.96 -14.05 -10.63
N HIS A 50 0.94 -14.65 -10.01
CA HIS A 50 -0.43 -14.59 -10.53
C HIS A 50 -1.00 -13.17 -10.52
N VAL A 51 -0.67 -12.37 -9.51
CA VAL A 51 -1.06 -10.95 -9.43
C VAL A 51 -0.33 -10.15 -10.52
N SER A 52 0.99 -10.36 -10.68
CA SER A 52 1.77 -9.72 -11.74
C SER A 52 1.23 -10.06 -13.13
N THR A 53 0.89 -11.33 -13.40
CA THR A 53 0.28 -11.74 -14.69
C THR A 53 -1.05 -11.02 -14.94
N ALA A 54 -1.97 -11.02 -13.98
CA ALA A 54 -3.25 -10.34 -14.13
C ALA A 54 -3.09 -8.82 -14.27
N PHE A 55 -2.14 -8.22 -13.56
CA PHE A 55 -1.82 -6.79 -13.68
C PHE A 55 -1.35 -6.43 -15.10
N LEU A 56 -0.51 -7.27 -15.71
CA LEU A 56 -0.01 -7.04 -17.08
C LEU A 56 -1.10 -7.18 -18.16
N GLU A 57 -2.20 -7.86 -17.86
CA GLU A 57 -3.38 -7.96 -18.74
C GLU A 57 -4.27 -6.73 -18.70
N LEU A 58 -4.11 -5.84 -17.71
CA LEU A 58 -4.89 -4.61 -17.61
C LEU A 58 -4.52 -3.60 -18.71
N GLU A 59 -5.45 -2.70 -19.05
CA GLU A 59 -5.11 -1.56 -19.90
C GLU A 59 -4.07 -0.65 -19.24
N LYS A 60 -3.27 0.01 -20.08
CA LYS A 60 -2.14 0.82 -19.64
C LYS A 60 -2.53 1.91 -18.64
N SER A 61 -3.70 2.53 -18.79
CA SER A 61 -4.21 3.56 -17.88
C SER A 61 -4.39 3.03 -16.45
N TYR A 62 -4.88 1.80 -16.29
CA TYR A 62 -5.01 1.16 -14.98
C TYR A 62 -3.65 0.76 -14.42
N GLN A 63 -2.75 0.24 -15.27
CA GLN A 63 -1.39 -0.11 -14.85
C GLN A 63 -0.64 1.11 -14.30
N GLU A 64 -0.69 2.24 -15.01
CA GLU A 64 -0.07 3.50 -14.60
C GLU A 64 -0.63 4.02 -13.27
N ALA A 65 -1.95 3.94 -13.07
CA ALA A 65 -2.59 4.35 -11.82
C ALA A 65 -2.11 3.49 -10.63
N ILE A 66 -2.09 2.16 -10.80
CA ILE A 66 -1.65 1.22 -9.76
C ILE A 66 -0.15 1.40 -9.47
N GLU A 67 0.70 1.52 -10.49
CA GLU A 67 2.14 1.72 -10.32
C GLU A 67 2.43 3.01 -9.54
N GLU A 68 1.80 4.14 -9.92
CA GLU A 68 2.04 5.43 -9.28
C GLU A 68 1.68 5.40 -7.79
N ILE A 69 0.52 4.83 -7.46
CA ILE A 69 0.06 4.71 -6.07
C ILE A 69 0.95 3.76 -5.28
N THR A 70 1.28 2.60 -5.83
CA THR A 70 2.18 1.62 -5.19
C THR A 70 3.55 2.24 -4.90
N LYS A 71 4.10 3.02 -5.84
CA LYS A 71 5.38 3.70 -5.67
C LYS A 71 5.34 4.72 -4.54
N ARG A 72 4.29 5.56 -4.49
CA ARG A 72 4.15 6.60 -3.47
C ARG A 72 3.87 6.00 -2.09
N MET A 73 3.04 4.97 -2.03
CA MET A 73 2.72 4.23 -0.80
C MET A 73 3.96 3.53 -0.24
N GLY A 74 4.70 2.79 -1.07
CA GLY A 74 5.93 2.10 -0.64
C GLY A 74 7.02 3.06 -0.16
N ALA A 75 7.14 4.25 -0.77
CA ALA A 75 8.03 5.29 -0.27
C ALA A 75 7.58 5.88 1.08
N GLY A 76 6.28 6.05 1.28
CA GLY A 76 5.67 6.51 2.53
C GLY A 76 5.84 5.53 3.68
N MET A 77 5.50 4.26 3.45
CA MET A 77 5.72 3.15 4.39
C MET A 77 7.19 3.07 4.80
N ALA A 78 8.11 3.10 3.84
CA ALA A 78 9.55 3.10 4.12
C ALA A 78 10.03 4.31 4.95
N LYS A 79 9.33 5.46 4.88
CA LYS A 79 9.62 6.63 5.72
C LYS A 79 9.18 6.38 7.17
N PHE A 80 7.98 5.85 7.38
CA PHE A 80 7.41 5.64 8.72
C PHE A 80 7.93 4.38 9.43
N ILE A 81 8.51 3.41 8.71
CA ILE A 81 9.33 2.36 9.34
C ILE A 81 10.53 2.94 10.09
N CYS A 82 11.10 4.05 9.59
CA CYS A 82 12.27 4.68 10.19
C CYS A 82 11.92 5.85 11.14
N LYS A 83 10.63 6.14 11.35
CA LYS A 83 10.16 7.34 12.05
C LYS A 83 8.84 7.07 12.78
N GLU A 84 8.81 7.34 14.08
CA GLU A 84 7.58 7.29 14.87
C GLU A 84 6.59 8.42 14.53
N VAL A 85 5.30 8.17 14.79
CA VAL A 85 4.22 9.14 14.61
C VAL A 85 4.01 9.90 15.92
N GLU A 86 4.49 11.14 15.99
CA GLU A 86 4.47 11.93 17.23
C GLU A 86 3.47 13.10 17.21
N THR A 87 3.19 13.64 16.02
CA THR A 87 2.31 14.80 15.84
C THR A 87 1.04 14.45 15.06
N ILE A 88 0.02 15.31 15.12
CA ILE A 88 -1.18 15.17 14.28
C ILE A 88 -0.80 15.24 12.79
N ASP A 89 0.17 16.09 12.44
CA ASP A 89 0.65 16.21 11.06
C ASP A 89 1.34 14.91 10.60
N ASP A 90 2.12 14.25 11.48
CA ASP A 90 2.69 12.94 11.19
C ASP A 90 1.62 11.88 11.01
N TYR A 91 0.57 11.93 11.83
CA TYR A 91 -0.56 10.99 11.76
C TYR A 91 -1.34 11.15 10.47
N ASP A 92 -1.61 12.39 10.06
CA ASP A 92 -2.28 12.72 8.81
C ASP A 92 -1.42 12.33 7.59
N GLU A 93 -0.11 12.54 7.67
CA GLU A 93 0.84 12.13 6.63
C GLU A 93 0.95 10.60 6.53
N TYR A 94 1.02 9.88 7.65
CA TYR A 94 0.99 8.42 7.66
C TYR A 94 -0.30 7.89 7.01
N CYS A 95 -1.46 8.38 7.46
CA CYS A 95 -2.76 8.02 6.91
C CYS A 95 -2.87 8.38 5.41
N HIS A 96 -2.25 9.48 4.97
CA HIS A 96 -2.18 9.83 3.56
C HIS A 96 -1.48 8.72 2.76
N TYR A 97 -0.30 8.28 3.20
CA TYR A 97 0.45 7.27 2.46
C TYR A 97 -0.25 5.91 2.40
N VAL A 98 -0.79 5.42 3.52
CA VAL A 98 -1.34 4.05 3.57
C VAL A 98 -2.80 3.96 3.10
N ALA A 99 -3.57 5.05 3.15
CA ALA A 99 -4.99 5.02 2.78
C ALA A 99 -5.45 6.18 1.90
N GLY A 100 -4.95 7.40 2.14
CA GLY A 100 -5.28 8.56 1.30
C GLY A 100 -4.93 8.33 -0.17
N LEU A 101 -3.75 7.76 -0.43
CA LEU A 101 -3.30 7.37 -1.76
C LEU A 101 -4.18 6.29 -2.41
N VAL A 102 -4.76 5.38 -1.62
CA VAL A 102 -5.73 4.39 -2.13
C VAL A 102 -6.96 5.11 -2.68
N GLY A 103 -7.46 6.12 -1.96
CA GLY A 103 -8.55 6.96 -2.44
C GLY A 103 -8.23 7.64 -3.78
N LEU A 104 -7.04 8.25 -3.91
CA LEU A 104 -6.58 8.85 -5.16
C LEU A 104 -6.48 7.82 -6.28
N GLY A 105 -5.97 6.62 -5.98
CA GLY A 105 -5.87 5.50 -6.92
C GLY A 105 -7.22 5.07 -7.46
N LEU A 106 -8.17 4.82 -6.57
CA LEU A 106 -9.54 4.43 -6.95
C LEU A 106 -10.21 5.50 -7.82
N SER A 107 -10.08 6.79 -7.46
CA SER A 107 -10.61 7.89 -8.27
C SER A 107 -9.98 7.94 -9.67
N LYS A 108 -8.67 7.66 -9.80
CA LYS A 108 -8.02 7.52 -11.11
C LYS A 108 -8.52 6.32 -11.89
N LEU A 109 -8.76 5.18 -11.24
CA LEU A 109 -9.30 3.98 -11.89
C LEU A 109 -10.73 4.21 -12.41
N PHE A 110 -11.62 4.84 -11.62
CA PHE A 110 -12.98 5.16 -12.05
C PHE A 110 -13.02 6.17 -13.21
N HIS A 111 -12.07 7.12 -13.21
CA HIS A 111 -11.92 8.03 -14.33
C HIS A 111 -11.37 7.32 -15.58
N ALA A 112 -10.36 6.46 -15.42
CA ALA A 112 -9.76 5.68 -16.50
C ALA A 112 -10.76 4.71 -17.17
N SER A 113 -11.74 4.20 -16.41
CA SER A 113 -12.82 3.39 -16.97
C SER A 113 -13.89 4.20 -17.72
N GLY A 114 -13.81 5.53 -17.73
CA GLY A 114 -14.81 6.43 -18.31
C GLY A 114 -16.15 6.40 -17.58
N SER A 115 -16.19 5.86 -16.36
CA SER A 115 -17.42 5.74 -15.58
C SER A 115 -17.72 6.99 -14.76
N GLU A 116 -16.69 7.74 -14.38
CA GLU A 116 -16.81 8.92 -13.51
C GLU A 116 -15.90 10.07 -13.98
N ASP A 117 -16.28 11.29 -13.62
CA ASP A 117 -15.37 12.44 -13.66
C ASP A 117 -14.29 12.29 -12.58
N LEU A 118 -13.09 12.84 -12.84
CA LEU A 118 -11.99 12.76 -11.89
C LEU A 118 -12.30 13.59 -10.63
N ALA A 119 -12.45 12.91 -9.49
CA ALA A 119 -12.59 13.56 -8.19
C ALA A 119 -11.32 14.33 -7.79
N SER A 120 -11.48 15.36 -6.97
CA SER A 120 -10.32 16.12 -6.48
C SER A 120 -9.47 15.28 -5.52
N ASP A 121 -8.15 15.51 -5.54
CA ASP A 121 -7.20 14.84 -4.65
C ASP A 121 -7.58 15.04 -3.17
N HIS A 122 -8.06 16.23 -2.80
CA HIS A 122 -8.48 16.51 -1.42
C HIS A 122 -9.64 15.62 -0.98
N LEU A 123 -10.68 15.48 -1.82
CA LEU A 123 -11.83 14.64 -1.50
C LEU A 123 -11.44 13.16 -1.41
N SER A 124 -10.66 12.71 -2.39
CA SER A 124 -10.17 11.33 -2.49
C SER A 124 -9.30 10.97 -1.28
N ASN A 125 -8.41 11.87 -0.87
CA ASN A 125 -7.59 11.72 0.33
C ASN A 125 -8.44 11.66 1.59
N SER A 126 -9.40 12.58 1.72
CA SER A 126 -10.28 12.66 2.89
C SER A 126 -11.06 11.36 3.12
N MET A 127 -11.52 10.71 2.05
CA MET A 127 -12.17 9.40 2.11
C MET A 127 -11.24 8.34 2.71
N GLY A 128 -10.02 8.22 2.19
CA GLY A 128 -9.02 7.27 2.71
C GLY A 128 -8.66 7.54 4.18
N LEU A 129 -8.41 8.80 4.53
CA LEU A 129 -8.11 9.20 5.92
C LEU A 129 -9.25 8.84 6.88
N PHE A 130 -10.51 9.08 6.50
CA PHE A 130 -11.65 8.76 7.34
C PHE A 130 -11.73 7.26 7.66
N LEU A 131 -11.54 6.40 6.66
CA LEU A 131 -11.52 4.95 6.86
C LEU A 131 -10.33 4.53 7.73
N GLN A 132 -9.13 5.01 7.43
CA GLN A 132 -7.93 4.61 8.15
C GLN A 132 -7.97 5.01 9.62
N LYS A 133 -8.34 6.26 9.92
CA LYS A 133 -8.42 6.73 11.30
C LYS A 133 -9.49 5.98 12.09
N THR A 134 -10.59 5.61 11.44
CA THR A 134 -11.64 4.79 12.07
C THR A 134 -11.11 3.40 12.43
N ASN A 135 -10.32 2.76 11.55
CA ASN A 135 -9.70 1.48 11.84
C ASN A 135 -8.69 1.59 12.99
N ILE A 136 -7.77 2.55 12.94
CA ILE A 136 -6.76 2.76 14.00
C ILE A 136 -7.39 2.97 15.38
N ILE A 137 -8.49 3.74 15.46
CA ILE A 137 -9.19 3.95 16.73
C ILE A 137 -9.86 2.65 17.23
N ARG A 138 -10.46 1.88 16.32
CA ARG A 138 -11.15 0.63 16.65
C ARG A 138 -10.18 -0.47 17.08
N ASP A 139 -9.05 -0.58 16.39
CA ASP A 139 -8.14 -1.73 16.45
C ASP A 139 -7.03 -1.56 17.50
N TYR A 140 -7.01 -0.44 18.25
CA TYR A 140 -6.02 -0.14 19.29
C TYR A 140 -5.61 -1.32 20.19
N LEU A 141 -6.58 -2.13 20.64
CA LEU A 141 -6.28 -3.26 21.53
C LEU A 141 -5.64 -4.44 20.77
N GLU A 142 -5.97 -4.64 19.51
CA GLU A 142 -5.34 -5.64 18.65
C GLU A 142 -3.88 -5.24 18.38
N ASP A 143 -3.67 -4.02 17.91
CA ASP A 143 -2.36 -3.49 17.53
C ASP A 143 -1.36 -3.48 18.69
N ILE A 144 -1.77 -3.05 19.89
CA ILE A 144 -0.87 -3.00 21.06
C ILE A 144 -0.48 -4.39 21.60
N ASN A 145 -1.25 -5.42 21.26
CA ASN A 145 -1.01 -6.80 21.69
C ASN A 145 -0.37 -7.65 20.58
N GLU A 146 -0.07 -7.07 19.43
CA GLU A 146 0.58 -7.78 18.34
C GLU A 146 1.99 -8.22 18.78
N ILE A 147 2.27 -9.52 18.64
CA ILE A 147 3.53 -10.12 19.09
C ILE A 147 4.46 -10.22 17.87
N PRO A 148 5.71 -9.71 17.97
CA PRO A 148 6.68 -9.75 16.89
C PRO A 148 7.04 -11.14 16.36
#